data_AF-A0A453AE27-F1
#
_entry.id   AF-A0A453AE27-F1
#
_cell.length_a   1.000
_cell.length_b   1.000
_cell.length_c   1.000
_cell.angle_alpha   90.00
_cell.angle_beta   90.00
_cell.angle_gamma   90.00
#
_symmetry.space_group_name_H-M   'P 1'
#
loop_
_entity.id
_entity.type
_entity.pdbx_description
1 polymer ?
#
loop_
_entity_poly.entity_id
_entity_poly.type
_entity_poly.pdbx_seq_one_letter_code
_entity_poly.pdbx_strand_id
1 'polypeptide(L)'
;MAPHLRWLFLQFLLLLLEFSSAAQAQGNITLGSSLTPQGPNSSWLSPSGDFAFGFRPVEGNTSSYLLAVWFDKISEKTVAWYAKSSSDGQESPVQVPSSSVLQLRDDGLLSLRNPSGDEVWSP
;
A
#
# COMPACT_ATOMS: atom_id res chain seq x y z
N MET A 1 28.21 36.47 21.92
CA MET A 1 27.48 35.49 21.09
C MET A 1 26.52 36.25 20.20
N ALA A 2 26.71 36.22 18.88
CA ALA A 2 25.97 37.07 17.94
C ALA A 2 24.48 36.68 17.88
N PRO A 3 23.53 37.62 18.09
CA PRO A 3 22.09 37.33 18.14
C PRO A 3 21.55 36.72 16.85
N HIS A 4 22.22 36.98 15.72
CA HIS A 4 21.90 36.43 14.41
C HIS A 4 22.03 34.90 14.32
N LEU A 5 22.96 34.31 15.08
CA LEU A 5 23.16 32.85 15.08
C LEU A 5 21.99 32.11 15.74
N ARG A 6 21.37 32.72 16.77
CA ARG A 6 20.19 32.16 17.45
C ARG A 6 18.97 32.18 16.54
N TRP A 7 18.82 33.23 15.74
CA TRP A 7 17.74 33.35 14.76
C TRP A 7 17.86 32.33 13.64
N LEU A 8 19.06 32.18 13.06
CA LEU A 8 19.32 31.19 12.01
C LEU A 8 19.11 29.75 12.52
N PHE A 9 19.54 29.46 13.75
CA PHE A 9 19.31 28.16 14.38
C PHE A 9 17.81 27.88 14.60
N LEU A 10 17.03 28.89 14.98
CA LEU A 10 15.57 28.75 15.14
C LEU A 10 14.88 28.51 13.78
N GLN A 11 15.28 29.23 12.73
CA GLN A 11 14.77 29.00 11.37
C GLN A 11 15.12 27.59 10.87
N PHE A 12 16.34 27.12 11.14
CA PHE A 12 16.75 25.74 10.82
C PHE A 12 15.92 24.70 11.60
N LEU A 13 15.64 24.95 12.87
CA LEU A 13 14.80 24.06 13.69
C LEU A 13 13.34 24.03 13.21
N LEU A 14 12.80 25.17 12.76
CA LEU A 14 11.46 25.25 12.17
C LEU A 14 11.39 24.52 10.81
N LEU A 15 12.41 24.68 9.96
CA LEU A 15 12.56 23.89 8.73
C LEU A 15 12.57 22.39 9.01
N LEU A 16 13.32 21.92 10.02
CA LEU A 16 13.34 20.52 10.43
C LEU A 16 11.96 20.02 10.92
N LEU A 17 11.15 20.89 11.54
CA LEU A 17 9.80 20.56 11.99
C LEU A 17 8.83 20.38 10.82
N GLU A 18 8.97 21.18 9.76
CA GLU A 18 8.17 21.07 8.53
C GLU A 18 8.46 19.76 7.76
N PHE A 19 9.67 19.20 7.88
CA PHE A 19 9.98 17.87 7.34
C PHE A 19 9.38 16.72 8.16
N SER A 20 8.92 16.98 9.39
CA SER A 20 8.16 15.99 10.16
C SER A 20 6.74 15.95 9.61
N SER A 21 6.57 15.28 8.46
CA SER A 21 5.25 14.88 8.01
C SER A 21 4.67 13.98 9.10
N ALA A 22 3.66 14.46 9.83
CA ALA A 22 2.87 13.61 10.70
C ALA A 22 2.19 12.56 9.82
N ALA A 23 2.85 11.41 9.66
CA ALA A 23 2.25 10.28 8.97
C ALA A 23 0.93 10.01 9.68
N GLN A 24 -0.19 10.19 8.97
CA GLN A 24 -1.48 9.70 9.42
C GLN A 24 -1.32 8.18 9.44
N ALA A 25 -0.89 7.64 10.57
CA ALA A 25 -0.62 6.23 10.70
C ALA A 25 -1.93 5.50 10.44
N GLN A 26 -1.96 4.66 9.42
CA GLN A 26 -3.03 3.68 9.32
C GLN A 26 -3.03 2.88 10.62
N GLY A 27 -4.17 2.88 11.31
CA GLY A 27 -4.35 2.14 12.55
C GLY A 27 -4.33 0.62 12.33
N ASN A 28 -4.63 -0.14 13.38
CA ASN A 28 -4.74 -1.59 13.28
C ASN A 28 -5.73 -2.00 12.17
N ILE A 29 -5.29 -2.91 11.30
CA ILE A 29 -6.17 -3.60 10.35
C ILE A 29 -6.90 -4.69 11.14
N THR A 30 -8.20 -4.53 11.32
CA THR A 30 -9.01 -5.50 12.07
C THR A 30 -9.35 -6.70 11.19
N LEU A 31 -9.55 -7.87 11.83
CA LEU A 31 -10.10 -9.03 11.14
C LEU A 31 -11.45 -8.68 10.47
N GLY A 32 -11.72 -9.30 9.33
CA GLY A 32 -12.85 -9.01 8.47
C GLY A 32 -12.66 -7.81 7.54
N SER A 33 -11.60 -7.00 7.72
CA SER A 33 -11.31 -5.85 6.85
C SER A 33 -11.06 -6.30 5.41
N SER A 34 -11.50 -5.48 4.46
CA SER A 34 -11.32 -5.73 3.04
C SER A 34 -10.85 -4.51 2.27
N LEU A 35 -10.22 -4.77 1.13
CA LEU A 35 -9.84 -3.79 0.13
C LEU A 35 -10.50 -4.17 -1.20
N THR A 36 -10.82 -3.16 -2.00
CA THR A 36 -11.20 -3.34 -3.40
C THR A 36 -10.42 -2.37 -4.29
N PRO A 37 -10.05 -2.75 -5.52
CA PRO A 37 -9.23 -1.93 -6.40
C PRO A 37 -9.75 -0.50 -6.64
N GLN A 38 -11.07 -0.34 -6.75
CA GLN A 38 -11.74 0.95 -6.98
C GLN A 38 -12.56 1.43 -5.78
N GLY A 39 -12.33 0.84 -4.60
CA GLY A 39 -13.02 1.22 -3.37
C GLY A 39 -12.43 2.47 -2.71
N PRO A 40 -13.12 3.01 -1.68
CA PRO A 40 -12.59 4.11 -0.86
C PRO A 40 -11.30 3.72 -0.13
N ASN A 41 -11.11 2.43 0.15
CA ASN A 41 -9.89 1.85 0.71
C ASN A 41 -9.35 0.80 -0.27
N SER A 42 -8.43 1.20 -1.14
CA SER A 42 -7.73 0.29 -2.08
C SER A 42 -6.38 -0.19 -1.55
N SER A 43 -5.93 0.36 -0.42
CA SER A 43 -4.65 0.03 0.22
C SER A 43 -4.69 0.23 1.74
N TRP A 44 -3.80 -0.47 2.43
CA TRP A 44 -3.42 -0.21 3.82
C TRP A 44 -2.03 0.39 3.85
N LEU A 45 -1.86 1.53 4.52
CA LEU A 45 -0.54 2.14 4.71
C LEU A 45 0.21 1.44 5.85
N SER A 46 1.53 1.42 5.75
CA SER A 46 2.39 1.17 6.90
C SER A 46 2.28 2.31 7.93
N PRO A 47 2.58 2.08 9.22
CA PRO A 47 2.51 3.13 10.24
C PRO A 47 3.37 4.38 9.92
N SER A 48 4.51 4.21 9.24
CA SER A 48 5.34 5.33 8.80
C SER A 48 4.84 6.03 7.54
N GLY A 49 3.91 5.39 6.81
CA GLY A 49 3.45 5.81 5.49
C GLY A 49 4.50 5.63 4.38
N ASP A 50 5.64 4.99 4.65
CA ASP A 50 6.67 4.80 3.61
C ASP A 50 6.25 3.74 2.59
N PHE A 51 5.52 2.74 3.06
CA PHE A 51 4.97 1.66 2.25
C PHE A 51 3.45 1.62 2.31
N ALA A 52 2.86 1.07 1.26
CA ALA A 52 1.45 0.71 1.20
C ALA A 52 1.31 -0.71 0.62
N PHE A 53 0.31 -1.44 1.10
CA PHE A 53 -0.06 -2.78 0.64
C PHE A 53 -1.50 -2.78 0.14
N GLY A 54 -1.75 -3.35 -1.04
CA GLY A 54 -3.08 -3.36 -1.65
C GLY A 54 -3.03 -3.45 -3.17
N PHE A 55 -3.97 -2.79 -3.84
CA PHE A 55 -4.12 -2.88 -5.29
C PHE A 55 -3.34 -1.79 -6.04
N ARG A 56 -2.51 -2.19 -7.00
CA ARG A 56 -1.84 -1.29 -7.96
C ARG A 56 -2.29 -1.60 -9.38
N PRO A 57 -2.69 -0.59 -10.17
CA PRO A 57 -3.02 -0.81 -11.57
C PRO A 57 -1.77 -1.26 -12.33
N VAL A 58 -1.96 -2.19 -13.26
CA VAL A 58 -0.90 -2.63 -14.19
C VAL A 58 -0.64 -1.49 -15.17
N GLU A 59 0.63 -1.19 -15.42
CA GLU A 59 1.01 -0.16 -16.38
C GLU A 59 0.44 -0.48 -17.78
N GLY A 60 -0.21 0.50 -18.40
CA GLY A 60 -0.89 0.32 -19.69
C GLY A 60 -2.25 -0.41 -19.62
N ASN A 61 -2.70 -0.89 -18.45
CA ASN A 61 -4.02 -1.50 -18.28
C ASN A 61 -4.67 -1.11 -16.93
N THR A 62 -5.52 -0.09 -16.96
CA THR A 62 -6.24 0.41 -15.78
C THR A 62 -7.40 -0.47 -15.31
N SER A 63 -7.70 -1.54 -16.06
CA SER A 63 -8.71 -2.55 -15.71
C SER A 63 -8.11 -3.80 -15.06
N SER A 64 -6.78 -3.88 -14.96
CA SER A 64 -6.05 -4.99 -14.33
C SER A 64 -5.22 -4.47 -13.15
N TYR A 65 -5.26 -5.20 -12.03
CA TYR A 65 -4.61 -4.80 -10.79
C TYR A 65 -3.74 -5.91 -10.24
N LEU A 66 -2.56 -5.54 -9.73
CA LEU A 66 -1.70 -6.37 -8.93
C LEU A 66 -2.04 -6.20 -7.45
N LEU A 67 -1.96 -7.30 -6.69
CA LEU A 67 -1.78 -7.22 -5.25
C LEU A 67 -0.30 -6.98 -4.96
N ALA A 68 0.05 -5.87 -4.33
CA ALA A 68 1.42 -5.39 -4.25
C ALA A 68 1.75 -4.63 -2.96
N VAL A 69 3.04 -4.48 -2.70
CA VAL A 69 3.64 -3.51 -1.78
C VAL A 69 4.43 -2.49 -2.60
N TRP A 70 4.25 -1.19 -2.33
CA TRP A 70 4.97 -0.12 -3.02
C TRP A 70 5.46 0.96 -2.06
N PHE A 71 6.43 1.75 -2.51
CA PHE A 71 6.88 2.97 -1.83
C PHE A 71 5.84 4.08 -2.01
N ASP A 72 5.13 4.46 -0.95
CA ASP A 72 4.00 5.37 -1.05
C ASP A 72 4.41 6.85 -1.10
N LYS A 73 5.56 7.23 -0.56
CA LYS A 73 5.98 8.65 -0.53
C LYS A 73 6.58 9.17 -1.83
N ILE A 74 6.86 8.30 -2.81
CA ILE A 74 7.43 8.70 -4.10
C ILE A 74 6.35 8.77 -5.18
N SER A 75 6.48 9.71 -6.12
CA SER A 75 5.47 9.94 -7.17
C SER A 75 5.27 8.73 -8.08
N GLU A 76 6.33 7.99 -8.37
CA GLU A 76 6.29 6.80 -9.23
C GLU A 76 5.58 5.61 -8.56
N LYS A 77 5.45 5.61 -7.22
CA LYS A 77 4.85 4.52 -6.44
C LYS A 77 5.45 3.15 -6.81
N THR A 78 6.79 3.09 -6.86
CA THR A 78 7.54 1.91 -7.30
C THR A 78 7.18 0.67 -6.50
N VAL A 79 6.92 -0.43 -7.19
CA VAL A 79 6.55 -1.72 -6.59
C VAL A 79 7.80 -2.39 -6.00
N ALA A 80 7.76 -2.68 -4.70
CA ALA A 80 8.79 -3.41 -3.98
C ALA A 80 8.54 -4.92 -3.96
N TRP A 81 7.26 -5.32 -4.00
CA TRP A 81 6.82 -6.72 -4.03
C TRP A 81 5.43 -6.83 -4.69
N TYR A 82 5.14 -7.96 -5.32
CA TYR A 82 3.79 -8.28 -5.81
C TYR A 82 3.50 -9.78 -5.65
N ALA A 83 2.21 -10.10 -5.52
CA ALA A 83 1.74 -11.47 -5.41
C ALA A 83 1.97 -12.24 -6.71
N LYS A 84 2.46 -13.46 -6.57
CA LYS A 84 2.67 -14.41 -7.66
C LYS A 84 1.89 -15.68 -7.39
N SER A 85 1.46 -16.34 -8.45
CA SER A 85 0.87 -17.68 -8.40
C SER A 85 1.70 -18.63 -9.27
N SER A 86 1.80 -19.88 -8.80
CA SER A 86 2.44 -20.98 -9.50
C SER A 86 1.38 -21.95 -10.01
N SER A 87 0.59 -21.52 -10.98
CA SER A 87 -0.17 -22.47 -11.81
C SER A 87 0.82 -23.05 -12.82
N ASP A 88 1.00 -24.38 -12.79
CA ASP A 88 1.79 -25.14 -13.79
C ASP A 88 3.32 -25.02 -13.69
N GLY A 89 3.84 -24.72 -12.49
CA GLY A 89 5.28 -24.66 -12.24
C GLY A 89 5.98 -23.41 -12.78
N GLN A 90 5.22 -22.46 -13.35
CA GLN A 90 5.69 -21.15 -13.75
C GLN A 90 5.11 -20.08 -12.83
N GLU A 91 5.98 -19.29 -12.23
CA GLU A 91 5.55 -18.11 -11.46
C GLU A 91 5.05 -17.03 -12.39
N SER A 92 3.80 -16.59 -12.19
CA SER A 92 3.23 -15.45 -12.90
C SER A 92 2.61 -14.45 -11.91
N PRO A 93 2.61 -13.14 -12.23
CA PRO A 93 1.96 -12.15 -11.38
C PRO A 93 0.46 -12.43 -11.26
N VAL A 94 -0.08 -12.35 -10.04
CA VAL A 94 -1.53 -12.42 -9.83
C VAL A 94 -2.16 -11.10 -10.26
N GLN A 95 -2.95 -11.15 -11.32
CA GLN A 95 -3.68 -10.01 -11.86
C GLN A 95 -5.18 -10.23 -11.72
N VAL A 96 -5.88 -9.20 -11.24
CA VAL A 96 -7.31 -9.28 -10.96
C VAL A 96 -8.07 -8.05 -11.49
N PRO A 97 -9.36 -8.19 -11.84
CA PRO A 97 -10.19 -7.06 -12.27
C PRO A 97 -10.63 -6.17 -11.10
N SER A 98 -11.22 -5.01 -11.41
CA SER A 98 -11.60 -3.97 -10.44
C SER A 98 -12.62 -4.39 -9.36
N SER A 99 -13.42 -5.43 -9.61
CA SER A 99 -14.43 -5.97 -8.68
C SER A 99 -13.91 -7.07 -7.76
N SER A 100 -12.60 -7.28 -7.73
CA SER A 100 -11.95 -8.26 -6.86
C SER A 100 -11.85 -7.75 -5.42
N VAL A 101 -11.75 -8.67 -4.47
CA VAL A 101 -11.74 -8.34 -3.04
C VAL A 101 -10.55 -9.01 -2.39
N LEU A 102 -9.70 -8.22 -1.72
CA LEU A 102 -8.74 -8.75 -0.76
C LEU A 102 -9.36 -8.65 0.62
N GLN A 103 -9.34 -9.74 1.39
CA GLN A 103 -9.86 -9.77 2.75
C GLN A 103 -8.81 -10.30 3.72
N LEU A 104 -8.66 -9.63 4.86
CA LEU A 104 -8.07 -10.22 6.05
C LEU A 104 -9.17 -10.97 6.78
N ARG A 105 -9.14 -12.30 6.69
CA ARG A 105 -10.20 -13.16 7.23
C ARG A 105 -10.12 -13.27 8.75
N ASP A 106 -11.16 -13.82 9.36
CA ASP A 106 -11.26 -14.02 10.82
C ASP A 106 -10.24 -15.04 11.36
N ASP A 107 -9.69 -15.90 10.49
CA ASP A 107 -8.59 -16.82 10.80
C ASP A 107 -7.20 -16.16 10.75
N GLY A 108 -7.12 -14.87 10.43
CA GLY A 108 -5.88 -14.11 10.33
C GLY A 108 -5.14 -14.25 8.99
N LEU A 109 -5.69 -15.01 8.04
CA LEU A 109 -5.09 -15.18 6.72
C LEU A 109 -5.65 -14.19 5.70
N LEU A 110 -4.82 -13.85 4.72
CA LEU A 110 -5.23 -13.04 3.57
C LEU A 110 -5.83 -13.92 2.48
N SER A 111 -6.92 -13.45 1.87
CA SER A 111 -7.62 -14.12 0.78
C SER A 111 -7.91 -13.10 -0.30
N LEU A 112 -7.37 -13.32 -1.50
CA LEU A 112 -7.72 -12.54 -2.68
C LEU A 112 -8.73 -13.32 -3.51
N ARG A 113 -9.90 -12.73 -3.73
CA ARG A 113 -10.99 -13.35 -4.50
C ARG A 113 -11.33 -12.57 -5.75
N ASN A 114 -11.59 -13.32 -6.82
CA ASN A 114 -12.11 -12.76 -8.07
C ASN A 114 -13.60 -12.35 -7.93
N PRO A 115 -14.20 -11.72 -8.94
CA PRO A 115 -15.60 -11.31 -8.89
C PRO A 115 -16.61 -12.48 -8.80
N SER A 116 -16.22 -13.68 -9.21
CA SER A 116 -17.01 -14.91 -9.07
C SER A 116 -16.99 -15.46 -7.64
N GLY A 117 -16.09 -14.95 -6.78
CA GLY A 117 -15.90 -15.38 -5.40
C GLY A 117 -14.83 -16.46 -5.21
N ASP A 118 -14.16 -16.90 -6.27
CA ASP A 118 -13.09 -17.89 -6.20
C ASP A 118 -11.83 -17.26 -5.60
N GLU A 119 -11.16 -17.99 -4.72
CA GLU A 119 -9.85 -17.58 -4.21
C GLU A 119 -8.80 -17.77 -5.32
N VAL A 120 -8.16 -16.67 -5.70
CA VAL A 120 -7.12 -16.64 -6.74
C VAL A 120 -5.72 -16.50 -6.16
N TRP A 121 -5.63 -16.13 -4.88
CA TRP A 121 -4.37 -16.10 -4.14
C TRP A 121 -4.61 -16.10 -2.62
N SER A 122 -3.76 -16.86 -1.93
CA SER A 122 -3.54 -16.82 -0.48
C SER A 122 -2.04 -17.06 -0.21
N PRO A 123 -1.46 -16.47 0.85
CA PRO A 123 -0.03 -16.56 1.16
C PRO A 123 0.42 -17.92 1.68
#